data_AF-A0A1J1LMZ3-F1
#
_entry.id   AF-A0A1J1LMZ3-F1
#
_cell.length_a   1.000
_cell.length_b   1.000
_cell.length_c   1.000
_cell.angle_alpha   90.00
_cell.angle_beta   90.00
_cell.angle_gamma   90.00
#
_symmetry.space_group_name_H-M   'P 1'
#
loop_
_entity.id
_entity.type
_entity.pdbx_description
1 polymer ?
#
loop_
_entity_poly.entity_id
_entity_poly.type
_entity_poly.pdbx_seq_one_letter_code
_entity_poly.pdbx_strand_id
1 'polypeptide(L)'
;MSTNRKKRTPSTPRPASAISDKVKVTVSLTADSAQQIESLAQELGVSKSELFERLGKGELNVSTKTPETAPSTSSETVETSNVESSALSSENVALKQQVEEQANTIQQLKQQLTRISELEAQLAQTVDSATHEALKQEAEQQKQTITNLHHQLEQKVTQTVDAEVYQALQKASEQQKSTIAQLQTQLNRIPELEQELAGKISAEAHQTLQNELEQQRTIQAQLTQQIEALEKELNESNGSLAQLQMKQEKITELEVKLAHSISTESYSQLEHLCATQKAQIATMEQKLASLVSTKTQHQGTTNTTVNYDALKNYLQEQDNLIDALQKRVLELQGLACFGESQLSKWRNRTYNS
;
A
#
# COMPACT_ATOMS: atom_id res chain seq x y z
N MET A 1 -7.63 26.06 -6.10
CA MET A 1 -8.95 25.42 -6.24
C MET A 1 -8.77 23.91 -6.30
N SER A 2 -9.76 23.17 -5.80
CA SER A 2 -9.90 21.70 -5.80
C SER A 2 -9.27 20.93 -4.63
N THR A 3 -10.02 20.92 -3.51
CA THR A 3 -9.93 19.97 -2.40
C THR A 3 -10.70 18.69 -2.75
N ASN A 4 -10.05 17.52 -2.76
CA ASN A 4 -10.71 16.23 -2.96
C ASN A 4 -10.91 15.50 -1.61
N ARG A 5 -12.15 15.56 -1.12
CA ARG A 5 -12.62 14.98 0.15
C ARG A 5 -13.22 13.59 -0.12
N LYS A 6 -12.44 12.52 0.07
CA LYS A 6 -12.97 11.15 0.07
C LYS A 6 -13.68 10.87 1.41
N LYS A 7 -15.00 10.76 1.37
CA LYS A 7 -15.86 10.42 2.51
C LYS A 7 -15.62 8.97 2.94
N ARG A 8 -15.17 8.79 4.19
CA ARG A 8 -15.21 7.53 4.93
C ARG A 8 -16.66 7.16 5.23
N THR A 9 -17.05 5.93 4.91
CA THR A 9 -18.28 5.29 5.37
C THR A 9 -18.12 4.86 6.85
N PRO A 10 -19.11 5.07 7.72
CA PRO A 10 -19.04 4.63 9.11
C PRO A 10 -19.42 3.14 9.24
N SER A 11 -18.66 2.43 10.06
CA SER A 11 -18.91 1.05 10.47
C SER A 11 -20.16 0.96 11.35
N THR A 12 -21.09 0.09 10.97
CA THR A 12 -22.26 -0.29 11.78
C THR A 12 -21.82 -1.13 13.00
N PRO A 13 -22.39 -0.92 14.20
CA PRO A 13 -21.99 -1.61 15.41
C PRO A 13 -22.63 -2.99 15.56
N ARG A 14 -21.83 -3.90 16.14
CA ARG A 14 -22.15 -5.25 16.61
C ARG A 14 -23.22 -5.23 17.71
N PRO A 15 -24.26 -6.09 17.68
CA PRO A 15 -25.01 -6.41 18.88
C PRO A 15 -24.30 -7.54 19.65
N ALA A 16 -24.07 -7.30 20.94
CA ALA A 16 -23.73 -8.32 21.90
C ALA A 16 -25.00 -9.08 22.31
N SER A 17 -25.01 -10.41 22.23
CA SER A 17 -25.86 -11.25 23.08
C SER A 17 -25.42 -12.71 23.06
N ALA A 18 -25.39 -13.29 24.26
CA ALA A 18 -25.48 -14.71 24.60
C ALA A 18 -24.45 -15.69 24.00
N ILE A 19 -23.41 -15.96 24.79
CA ILE A 19 -22.65 -17.22 24.71
C ILE A 19 -23.57 -18.31 25.27
N SER A 20 -24.23 -19.06 24.39
CA SER A 20 -24.61 -20.44 24.66
C SER A 20 -23.82 -21.30 23.68
N ASP A 21 -22.90 -22.11 24.19
CA ASP A 21 -22.15 -23.09 23.43
C ASP A 21 -23.10 -24.14 22.84
N LYS A 22 -23.63 -23.86 21.65
CA LYS A 22 -24.20 -24.88 20.78
C LYS A 22 -23.12 -25.25 19.78
N VAL A 23 -22.41 -26.34 20.06
CA VAL A 23 -21.53 -27.01 19.09
C VAL A 23 -22.37 -27.35 17.87
N LYS A 24 -22.22 -26.58 16.80
CA LYS A 24 -22.91 -26.80 15.53
C LYS A 24 -22.21 -27.95 14.81
N VAL A 25 -22.55 -29.18 15.15
CA VAL A 25 -22.11 -30.36 14.41
C VAL A 25 -22.89 -30.40 13.09
N THR A 26 -22.28 -29.93 12.00
CA THR A 26 -22.84 -30.08 10.66
C THR A 26 -22.53 -31.48 10.15
N VAL A 27 -23.43 -32.44 10.39
CA VAL A 27 -23.37 -33.75 9.73
C VAL A 27 -24.04 -33.63 8.37
N SER A 28 -23.25 -33.68 7.31
CA SER A 28 -23.77 -33.72 5.94
C SER A 28 -24.20 -35.16 5.63
N LEU A 29 -25.50 -35.37 5.45
CA LEU A 29 -26.02 -36.65 4.96
C LEU A 29 -25.94 -36.69 3.43
N THR A 30 -25.67 -37.87 2.86
CA THR A 30 -25.83 -38.12 1.42
C THR A 30 -27.27 -37.88 0.98
N ALA A 31 -27.50 -37.47 -0.27
CA ALA A 31 -28.82 -37.10 -0.77
C ALA A 31 -29.88 -38.20 -0.54
N ASP A 32 -29.50 -39.46 -0.76
CA ASP A 32 -30.37 -40.62 -0.58
C ASP A 32 -30.78 -40.83 0.88
N SER A 33 -29.82 -40.71 1.82
CA SER A 33 -30.11 -40.81 3.25
C SER A 33 -30.99 -39.65 3.76
N ALA A 34 -30.87 -38.46 3.17
CA ALA A 34 -31.74 -37.33 3.52
C ALA A 34 -33.19 -37.54 3.03
N GLN A 35 -33.37 -38.22 1.89
CA GLN A 35 -34.68 -38.61 1.38
C GLN A 35 -35.32 -39.73 2.21
N GLN A 36 -34.56 -40.74 2.62
CA GLN A 36 -35.06 -41.83 3.47
C GLN A 36 -35.54 -41.34 4.85
N ILE A 37 -34.85 -40.35 5.43
CA ILE A 37 -35.26 -39.76 6.70
C ILE A 37 -36.50 -38.88 6.54
N GLU A 38 -36.64 -38.20 5.40
CA GLU A 38 -37.87 -37.47 5.07
C GLU A 38 -39.07 -38.42 4.94
N SER A 39 -38.92 -39.54 4.24
CA SER A 39 -40.01 -40.52 4.08
C SER A 39 -40.41 -41.14 5.42
N LEU A 40 -39.44 -41.49 6.27
CA LEU A 40 -39.70 -42.02 7.61
C LEU A 40 -40.38 -40.98 8.52
N ALA A 41 -39.97 -39.71 8.44
CA ALA A 41 -40.59 -38.63 9.20
C ALA A 41 -42.06 -38.41 8.77
N GLN A 42 -42.34 -38.47 7.46
CA GLN A 42 -43.70 -38.38 6.93
C GLN A 42 -44.57 -39.57 7.31
N GLU A 43 -44.03 -40.80 7.26
CA GLU A 43 -44.75 -42.02 7.64
C GLU A 43 -45.10 -42.04 9.13
N LEU A 44 -44.20 -41.54 9.98
CA LEU A 44 -44.42 -41.42 11.42
C LEU A 44 -45.16 -40.14 11.84
N GLY A 45 -45.46 -39.24 10.88
CA GLY A 45 -46.18 -37.98 11.12
C GLY A 45 -45.42 -36.98 12.01
N VAL A 46 -44.08 -37.07 12.06
CA VAL A 46 -43.21 -36.22 12.91
C VAL A 46 -42.28 -35.35 12.06
N SER A 47 -41.76 -34.26 12.64
CA SER A 47 -40.75 -33.45 11.94
C SER A 47 -39.38 -34.13 11.96
N LYS A 48 -38.50 -33.84 10.99
CA LYS A 48 -37.12 -34.38 10.94
C LYS A 48 -36.36 -34.17 12.24
N SER A 49 -36.42 -32.96 12.77
CA SER A 49 -35.74 -32.58 14.01
C SER A 49 -36.23 -33.40 15.19
N GLU A 50 -37.54 -33.69 15.23
CA GLU A 50 -38.15 -34.50 16.28
C GLU A 50 -37.83 -36.00 16.11
N LEU A 51 -37.74 -36.49 14.88
CA LEU A 51 -37.29 -37.86 14.60
C LEU A 51 -35.85 -38.06 15.07
N PHE A 52 -34.93 -37.13 14.76
CA PHE A 52 -33.55 -37.18 15.26
C PHE A 52 -33.46 -37.07 16.78
N GLU A 53 -34.33 -36.27 17.39
CA GLU A 53 -34.39 -36.13 18.84
C GLU A 53 -34.91 -37.42 19.51
N ARG A 54 -35.93 -38.08 18.94
CA ARG A 54 -36.43 -39.38 19.41
C ARG A 54 -35.42 -40.51 19.19
N LEU A 55 -34.70 -40.51 18.07
CA LEU A 55 -33.61 -41.46 17.83
C LEU A 55 -32.44 -41.25 18.80
N GLY A 56 -32.07 -40.00 19.06
CA GLY A 56 -31.02 -39.64 20.01
C GLY A 56 -31.37 -39.95 21.47
N LYS A 57 -32.66 -40.04 21.80
CA LYS A 57 -33.18 -40.39 23.14
C LYS A 57 -33.57 -41.86 23.30
N GLY A 58 -33.59 -42.65 22.22
CA GLY A 58 -33.86 -44.09 22.26
C GLY A 58 -35.33 -44.49 22.49
N GLU A 59 -36.29 -43.60 22.25
CA GLU A 59 -37.72 -43.86 22.47
C GLU A 59 -38.44 -44.21 21.16
N LEU A 60 -38.52 -45.50 20.84
CA LEU A 60 -39.41 -46.05 19.80
C LEU A 60 -40.44 -46.94 20.47
N ASN A 61 -41.63 -46.40 20.75
CA ASN A 61 -42.78 -47.17 21.21
C ASN A 61 -43.87 -47.16 20.13
N VAL A 62 -44.08 -48.32 19.49
CA VAL A 62 -45.08 -48.53 18.43
C VAL A 62 -46.37 -48.97 19.09
N SER A 63 -47.31 -48.05 19.27
CA SER A 63 -48.64 -48.36 19.83
C SER A 63 -49.68 -48.44 18.71
N THR A 64 -49.97 -49.66 18.28
CA THR A 64 -51.09 -50.02 17.40
C THR A 64 -52.40 -50.07 18.18
N LYS A 65 -53.39 -49.30 17.71
CA LYS A 65 -54.78 -49.28 18.19
C LYS A 65 -55.48 -50.63 17.98
N THR A 66 -56.26 -51.10 18.96
CA THR A 66 -57.36 -52.06 18.76
C THR A 66 -58.53 -51.74 19.72
N PRO A 67 -59.81 -51.76 19.28
CA PRO A 67 -60.98 -51.37 20.08
C PRO A 67 -61.73 -52.56 20.74
N GLU A 68 -62.55 -52.21 21.75
CA GLU A 68 -63.84 -52.78 22.26
C GLU A 68 -64.15 -54.28 22.01
N THR A 69 -64.71 -55.08 22.93
CA THR A 69 -66.06 -54.96 23.54
C THR A 69 -66.26 -56.10 24.58
N ALA A 70 -66.97 -55.86 25.69
CA ALA A 70 -67.59 -56.89 26.55
C ALA A 70 -68.99 -57.29 26.00
N PRO A 71 -69.73 -58.35 26.44
CA PRO A 71 -70.27 -58.44 27.80
C PRO A 71 -70.53 -59.87 28.38
N SER A 72 -70.98 -59.84 29.63
CA SER A 72 -71.28 -60.85 30.65
C SER A 72 -72.54 -61.73 30.45
N THR A 73 -72.77 -62.62 31.44
CA THR A 73 -74.03 -63.04 32.14
C THR A 73 -74.43 -64.51 31.97
N SER A 74 -75.11 -65.22 32.88
CA SER A 74 -75.34 -65.24 34.34
C SER A 74 -76.35 -66.39 34.63
N SER A 75 -76.36 -66.93 35.85
CA SER A 75 -77.55 -67.47 36.58
C SER A 75 -78.21 -68.80 36.12
N GLU A 76 -78.89 -69.64 36.91
CA GLU A 76 -79.31 -69.75 38.34
C GLU A 76 -80.24 -71.00 38.41
N THR A 77 -79.95 -72.02 39.23
CA THR A 77 -80.54 -72.35 40.55
C THR A 77 -81.84 -73.18 40.52
N VAL A 78 -81.86 -74.22 41.35
CA VAL A 78 -82.92 -75.22 41.53
C VAL A 78 -83.79 -74.88 42.75
N GLU A 79 -85.09 -75.16 42.61
CA GLU A 79 -86.16 -75.04 43.61
C GLU A 79 -86.01 -75.99 44.81
N THR A 80 -86.75 -75.72 45.90
CA THR A 80 -87.82 -76.62 46.44
C THR A 80 -88.04 -76.45 47.96
N SER A 81 -89.28 -76.65 48.39
CA SER A 81 -89.69 -77.21 49.71
C SER A 81 -91.19 -77.56 49.62
N ASN A 82 -91.65 -78.82 49.57
CA ASN A 82 -91.60 -79.96 50.51
C ASN A 82 -92.58 -79.84 51.69
N VAL A 83 -93.52 -80.80 51.84
CA VAL A 83 -93.98 -81.41 53.12
C VAL A 83 -94.71 -82.76 52.84
N GLU A 84 -94.52 -83.72 53.77
CA GLU A 84 -95.34 -84.89 54.18
C GLU A 84 -94.94 -86.29 53.65
N SER A 85 -94.04 -87.04 54.30
CA SER A 85 -94.08 -87.67 55.66
C SER A 85 -94.99 -88.91 55.79
N SER A 86 -94.64 -89.99 55.09
CA SER A 86 -94.82 -91.39 55.57
C SER A 86 -93.86 -92.38 54.87
N ALA A 87 -93.15 -91.91 53.83
CA ALA A 87 -92.04 -92.61 53.21
C ALA A 87 -90.72 -92.50 54.01
N LEU A 88 -90.67 -91.82 55.16
CA LEU A 88 -89.44 -91.38 55.86
C LEU A 88 -88.39 -92.45 56.25
N SER A 89 -88.68 -93.75 56.17
CA SER A 89 -87.64 -94.80 56.27
C SER A 89 -87.12 -95.21 54.88
N SER A 90 -88.01 -95.45 53.92
CA SER A 90 -87.65 -95.72 52.51
C SER A 90 -87.08 -94.50 51.79
N GLU A 91 -87.49 -93.29 52.17
CA GLU A 91 -87.08 -92.00 51.63
C GLU A 91 -85.76 -91.54 52.25
N ASN A 92 -85.50 -91.83 53.55
CA ASN A 92 -84.14 -91.67 54.09
C ASN A 92 -83.17 -92.71 53.50
N VAL A 93 -83.62 -93.95 53.26
CA VAL A 93 -82.80 -94.96 52.57
C VAL A 93 -82.57 -94.56 51.11
N ALA A 94 -83.58 -94.07 50.40
CA ALA A 94 -83.48 -93.60 49.02
C ALA A 94 -82.65 -92.32 48.89
N LEU A 95 -82.81 -91.34 49.79
CA LEU A 95 -81.97 -90.14 49.85
C LEU A 95 -80.53 -90.50 50.19
N LYS A 96 -80.29 -91.47 51.08
CA LYS A 96 -78.94 -91.96 51.37
C LYS A 96 -78.32 -92.65 50.16
N GLN A 97 -79.09 -93.43 49.43
CA GLN A 97 -78.66 -94.10 48.20
C GLN A 97 -78.41 -93.09 47.06
N GLN A 98 -79.24 -92.05 46.94
CA GLN A 98 -79.07 -90.94 46.01
C GLN A 98 -77.85 -90.08 46.36
N VAL A 99 -77.59 -89.83 47.64
CA VAL A 99 -76.38 -89.13 48.11
C VAL A 99 -75.14 -89.98 47.85
N GLU A 100 -75.21 -91.31 47.98
CA GLU A 100 -74.13 -92.24 47.63
C GLU A 100 -73.87 -92.24 46.11
N GLU A 101 -74.92 -92.27 45.29
CA GLU A 101 -74.82 -92.17 43.82
C GLU A 101 -74.29 -90.81 43.36
N GLN A 102 -74.74 -89.72 44.00
CA GLN A 102 -74.21 -88.37 43.78
C GLN A 102 -72.76 -88.24 44.23
N ALA A 103 -72.38 -88.84 45.35
CA ALA A 103 -70.99 -88.88 45.82
C ALA A 103 -70.10 -89.64 44.82
N ASN A 104 -70.59 -90.76 44.29
CA ASN A 104 -69.89 -91.54 43.27
C ASN A 104 -69.75 -90.77 41.94
N THR A 105 -70.79 -90.06 41.49
CA THR A 105 -70.71 -89.21 40.28
C THR A 105 -69.81 -87.99 40.49
N ILE A 106 -69.85 -87.36 41.66
CA ILE A 106 -68.92 -86.28 42.01
C ILE A 106 -67.49 -86.80 42.05
N GLN A 107 -67.26 -88.02 42.54
CA GLN A 107 -65.93 -88.64 42.54
C GLN A 107 -65.45 -88.95 41.12
N GLN A 108 -66.33 -89.45 40.24
CA GLN A 108 -66.01 -89.67 38.82
C GLN A 108 -65.71 -88.35 38.09
N LEU A 109 -66.50 -87.30 38.31
CA LEU A 109 -66.27 -85.98 37.71
C LEU A 109 -64.97 -85.35 38.23
N LYS A 110 -64.64 -85.51 39.51
CA LYS A 110 -63.34 -85.11 40.07
C LYS A 110 -62.19 -85.86 39.40
N GLN A 111 -62.33 -87.17 39.18
CA GLN A 111 -61.34 -87.95 38.43
C GLN A 111 -61.19 -87.49 36.97
N GLN A 112 -62.28 -87.18 36.30
CA GLN A 112 -62.24 -86.64 34.94
C GLN A 112 -61.56 -85.26 34.90
N LEU A 113 -61.84 -84.39 35.87
CA LEU A 113 -61.20 -83.08 35.97
C LEU A 113 -59.69 -83.19 36.17
N THR A 114 -59.24 -84.10 37.06
CA THR A 114 -57.80 -84.36 37.23
C THR A 114 -57.19 -84.91 35.95
N ARG A 115 -57.90 -85.77 35.22
CA ARG A 115 -57.40 -86.33 33.97
C ARG A 115 -57.28 -85.28 32.86
N ILE A 116 -58.23 -84.36 32.77
CA ILE A 116 -58.18 -83.25 31.82
C ILE A 116 -56.99 -82.34 32.15
N SER A 117 -56.80 -81.99 33.42
CA SER A 117 -55.66 -81.16 33.86
C SER A 117 -54.31 -81.81 33.55
N GLU A 118 -54.17 -83.13 33.72
CA GLU A 118 -52.96 -83.88 33.32
C GLU A 118 -52.72 -83.85 31.81
N LEU A 119 -53.78 -84.00 31.01
CA LEU A 119 -53.68 -83.96 29.54
C LEU A 119 -53.34 -82.56 29.04
N GLU A 120 -53.88 -81.51 29.65
CA GLU A 120 -53.54 -80.12 29.35
C GLU A 120 -52.06 -79.85 29.67
N ALA A 121 -51.54 -80.34 30.80
CA ALA A 121 -50.13 -80.21 31.15
C ALA A 121 -49.22 -80.97 30.16
N GLN A 122 -49.61 -82.18 29.73
CA GLN A 122 -48.87 -82.93 28.71
C GLN A 122 -48.91 -82.22 27.35
N LEU A 123 -50.07 -81.69 26.94
CA LEU A 123 -50.19 -80.97 25.68
C LEU A 123 -49.31 -79.71 25.69
N ALA A 124 -49.33 -78.92 26.76
CA ALA A 124 -48.47 -77.75 26.93
C ALA A 124 -46.98 -78.13 26.83
N GLN A 125 -46.55 -79.17 27.55
CA GLN A 125 -45.16 -79.63 27.50
C GLN A 125 -44.75 -80.18 26.12
N THR A 126 -45.67 -80.83 25.41
CA THR A 126 -45.39 -81.40 24.08
C THR A 126 -45.33 -80.31 23.02
N VAL A 127 -46.23 -79.31 23.08
CA VAL A 127 -46.23 -78.15 22.18
C VAL A 127 -44.98 -77.29 22.41
N ASP A 128 -44.60 -77.03 23.66
CA ASP A 128 -43.38 -76.26 23.96
C ASP A 128 -42.10 -76.98 23.50
N SER A 129 -42.03 -78.30 23.67
CA SER A 129 -40.86 -79.08 23.21
C SER A 129 -40.80 -79.19 21.68
N ALA A 130 -41.93 -79.44 21.01
CA ALA A 130 -41.99 -79.51 19.55
C ALA A 130 -41.72 -78.16 18.88
N THR A 131 -42.21 -77.05 19.42
CA THR A 131 -41.93 -75.70 18.90
C THR A 131 -40.48 -75.30 19.13
N HIS A 132 -39.89 -75.63 20.28
CA HIS A 132 -38.47 -75.39 20.54
C HIS A 132 -37.56 -76.21 19.60
N GLU A 133 -37.91 -77.47 19.32
CA GLU A 133 -37.15 -78.31 18.40
C GLU A 133 -37.25 -77.83 16.94
N ALA A 134 -38.43 -77.37 16.50
CA ALA A 134 -38.63 -76.76 15.19
C ALA A 134 -37.81 -75.46 15.03
N LEU A 135 -37.85 -74.57 16.03
CA LEU A 135 -37.05 -73.33 16.03
C LEU A 135 -35.54 -73.63 16.01
N LYS A 136 -35.09 -74.68 16.71
CA LYS A 136 -33.69 -75.11 16.67
C LYS A 136 -33.29 -75.61 15.28
N GLN A 137 -34.13 -76.39 14.61
CA GLN A 137 -33.88 -76.83 13.24
C GLN A 137 -33.88 -75.66 12.25
N GLU A 138 -34.81 -74.71 12.40
CA GLU A 138 -34.85 -73.50 11.58
C GLU A 138 -33.59 -72.64 11.76
N ALA A 139 -33.13 -72.45 13.00
CA ALA A 139 -31.89 -71.74 13.29
C ALA A 139 -30.66 -72.39 12.64
N GLU A 140 -30.57 -73.73 12.65
CA GLU A 140 -29.46 -74.43 12.01
C GLU A 140 -29.55 -74.36 10.46
N GLN A 141 -30.76 -74.41 9.88
CA GLN A 141 -30.95 -74.17 8.44
C GLN A 141 -30.59 -72.73 8.04
N GLN A 142 -30.98 -71.73 8.82
CA GLN A 142 -30.61 -70.33 8.59
C GLN A 142 -29.10 -70.15 8.68
N LYS A 143 -28.44 -70.75 9.68
CA LYS A 143 -26.98 -70.75 9.80
C LYS A 143 -26.30 -71.38 8.58
N GLN A 144 -26.80 -72.49 8.09
CA GLN A 144 -26.28 -73.14 6.88
C GLN A 144 -26.52 -72.29 5.61
N THR A 145 -27.61 -71.53 5.57
CA THR A 145 -27.90 -70.61 4.47
C THR A 145 -26.94 -69.42 4.49
N ILE A 146 -26.67 -68.86 5.67
CA ILE A 146 -25.72 -67.76 5.87
C ILE A 146 -24.31 -68.20 5.46
N THR A 147 -23.85 -69.39 5.85
CA THR A 147 -22.53 -69.89 5.45
C THR A 147 -22.43 -70.09 3.94
N ASN A 148 -23.46 -70.63 3.30
CA ASN A 148 -23.50 -70.76 1.84
C ASN A 148 -23.48 -69.40 1.11
N LEU A 149 -24.24 -68.42 1.58
CA LEU A 149 -24.24 -67.05 1.02
C LEU A 149 -22.89 -66.36 1.21
N HIS A 150 -22.25 -66.56 2.37
CA HIS A 150 -20.92 -66.03 2.64
C HIS A 150 -19.89 -66.60 1.67
N HIS A 151 -19.92 -67.92 1.44
CA HIS A 151 -19.03 -68.57 0.48
C HIS A 151 -19.28 -68.09 -0.96
N GLN A 152 -20.54 -67.89 -1.36
CA GLN A 152 -20.86 -67.33 -2.68
C GLN A 152 -20.36 -65.89 -2.85
N LEU A 153 -20.43 -65.06 -1.80
CA LEU A 153 -19.88 -63.71 -1.82
C LEU A 153 -18.36 -63.73 -1.95
N GLU A 154 -17.68 -64.57 -1.17
CA GLU A 154 -16.22 -64.73 -1.22
C GLU A 154 -15.75 -65.25 -2.58
N GLN A 155 -16.47 -66.22 -3.15
CA GLN A 155 -16.21 -66.73 -4.49
C GLN A 155 -16.48 -65.68 -5.56
N LYS A 156 -17.55 -64.89 -5.46
CA LYS A 156 -17.80 -63.78 -6.40
C LYS A 156 -16.72 -62.72 -6.31
N VAL A 157 -16.27 -62.36 -5.11
CA VAL A 157 -15.20 -61.36 -4.92
C VAL A 157 -13.90 -61.85 -5.55
N THR A 158 -13.53 -63.12 -5.36
CA THR A 158 -12.34 -63.72 -5.97
C THR A 158 -12.46 -63.94 -7.48
N GLN A 159 -13.67 -64.10 -8.03
CA GLN A 159 -13.90 -64.22 -9.47
C GLN A 159 -14.07 -62.88 -10.21
N THR A 160 -14.48 -61.82 -9.52
CA THR A 160 -14.74 -60.50 -10.16
C THR A 160 -13.62 -59.49 -9.94
N VAL A 161 -12.75 -59.71 -8.95
CA VAL A 161 -11.59 -58.86 -8.68
C VAL A 161 -10.40 -59.78 -8.46
N ASP A 162 -9.48 -59.84 -9.44
CA ASP A 162 -8.18 -60.45 -9.21
C ASP A 162 -7.57 -59.80 -7.96
N ALA A 163 -7.16 -60.62 -6.98
CA ALA A 163 -6.58 -60.13 -5.73
C ALA A 163 -5.39 -59.16 -5.99
N GLU A 164 -4.68 -59.37 -7.10
CA GLU A 164 -3.62 -58.48 -7.61
C GLU A 164 -4.14 -57.08 -7.96
N VAL A 165 -5.34 -56.95 -8.54
CA VAL A 165 -5.94 -55.65 -8.89
C VAL A 165 -6.34 -54.88 -7.63
N TYR A 166 -6.91 -55.57 -6.64
CA TYR A 166 -7.24 -54.94 -5.36
C TYR A 166 -5.97 -54.46 -4.63
N GLN A 167 -4.94 -55.30 -4.58
CA GLN A 167 -3.68 -54.96 -3.92
C GLN A 167 -2.93 -53.82 -4.66
N ALA A 168 -2.97 -53.82 -6.00
CA ALA A 168 -2.42 -52.74 -6.81
C ALA A 168 -3.16 -51.41 -6.59
N LEU A 169 -4.50 -51.44 -6.51
CA LEU A 169 -5.31 -50.26 -6.25
C LEU A 169 -5.06 -49.68 -4.84
N GLN A 170 -4.91 -50.56 -3.84
CA GLN A 170 -4.57 -50.15 -2.48
C GLN A 170 -3.19 -49.47 -2.44
N LYS A 171 -2.19 -50.06 -3.10
CA LYS A 171 -0.83 -49.50 -3.18
C LYS A 171 -0.81 -48.16 -3.95
N ALA A 172 -1.59 -48.05 -5.01
CA ALA A 172 -1.75 -46.80 -5.77
C ALA A 172 -2.43 -45.71 -4.93
N SER A 173 -3.42 -46.06 -4.12
CA SER A 173 -4.09 -45.13 -3.19
C SER A 173 -3.12 -44.61 -2.12
N GLU A 174 -2.31 -45.49 -1.53
CA GLU A 174 -1.28 -45.11 -0.56
C GLU A 174 -0.22 -44.19 -1.17
N GLN A 175 0.24 -44.49 -2.39
CA GLN A 175 1.14 -43.60 -3.13
C GLN A 175 0.51 -42.24 -3.40
N GLN A 176 -0.74 -42.20 -3.89
CA GLN A 176 -1.45 -40.93 -4.10
C GLN A 176 -1.57 -40.13 -2.81
N LYS A 177 -1.87 -40.79 -1.68
CA LYS A 177 -1.96 -40.15 -0.37
C LYS A 177 -0.62 -39.54 0.06
N SER A 178 0.49 -40.23 -0.19
CA SER A 178 1.83 -39.71 0.05
C SER A 178 2.16 -38.51 -0.83
N THR A 179 1.84 -38.57 -2.13
CA THR A 179 2.05 -37.46 -3.07
C THR A 179 1.22 -36.24 -2.68
N ILE A 180 -0.04 -36.43 -2.28
CA ILE A 180 -0.91 -35.35 -1.81
C ILE A 180 -0.31 -34.71 -0.56
N ALA A 181 0.20 -35.48 0.40
CA ALA A 181 0.83 -34.94 1.60
C ALA A 181 2.10 -34.14 1.27
N GLN A 182 2.92 -34.61 0.32
CA GLN A 182 4.09 -33.86 -0.15
C GLN A 182 3.69 -32.55 -0.83
N LEU A 183 2.70 -32.57 -1.71
CA LEU A 183 2.19 -31.37 -2.38
C LEU A 183 1.58 -30.38 -1.37
N GLN A 184 0.85 -30.86 -0.36
CA GLN A 184 0.36 -30.01 0.73
C GLN A 184 1.51 -29.38 1.52
N THR A 185 2.59 -30.13 1.77
CA THR A 185 3.79 -29.60 2.44
C THR A 185 4.46 -28.52 1.59
N GLN A 186 4.57 -28.72 0.28
CA GLN A 186 5.11 -27.71 -0.64
C GLN A 186 4.21 -26.48 -0.73
N LEU A 187 2.89 -26.66 -0.76
CA LEU A 187 1.94 -25.56 -0.79
C LEU A 187 2.04 -24.70 0.48
N ASN A 188 2.24 -25.32 1.63
CA ASN A 188 2.45 -24.63 2.91
C ASN A 188 3.81 -23.94 2.99
N ARG A 189 4.80 -24.32 2.17
CA ARG A 189 6.10 -23.66 2.10
C ARG A 189 6.08 -22.36 1.29
N ILE A 190 5.14 -22.21 0.36
CA ILE A 190 4.97 -20.98 -0.45
C ILE A 190 4.81 -19.73 0.43
N PRO A 191 3.87 -19.65 1.40
CA PRO A 191 3.71 -18.45 2.22
C PRO A 191 4.93 -18.12 3.09
N GLU A 192 5.69 -19.13 3.54
CA GLU A 192 6.95 -18.89 4.27
C GLU A 192 8.00 -18.23 3.37
N LEU A 193 8.12 -18.68 2.12
CA LEU A 193 9.03 -18.09 1.13
C LEU A 193 8.59 -16.68 0.74
N GLU A 194 7.28 -16.43 0.61
CA GLU A 194 6.74 -15.09 0.38
C GLU A 194 7.06 -14.14 1.54
N GLN A 195 6.96 -14.62 2.79
CA GLN A 195 7.32 -13.84 3.97
C GLN A 195 8.83 -13.60 4.08
N GLU A 196 9.66 -14.59 3.74
CA GLU A 196 11.11 -14.43 3.69
C GLU A 196 11.52 -13.43 2.59
N LEU A 197 10.86 -13.47 1.43
CA LEU A 197 11.08 -12.51 0.35
C LEU A 197 10.62 -11.10 0.75
N ALA A 198 9.48 -10.97 1.42
CA ALA A 198 8.99 -9.70 1.98
C ALA A 198 9.90 -9.16 3.11
N GLY A 199 10.56 -10.04 3.86
CA GLY A 199 11.57 -9.66 4.85
C GLY A 199 12.90 -9.25 4.23
N LYS A 200 13.32 -9.93 3.15
CA LYS A 200 14.55 -9.60 2.38
C LYS A 200 14.38 -8.33 1.55
N ILE A 201 13.20 -8.11 0.98
CA ILE A 201 12.75 -6.80 0.48
C ILE A 201 12.28 -6.00 1.70
N SER A 202 13.20 -5.81 2.64
CA SER A 202 12.90 -5.13 3.90
C SER A 202 12.28 -3.77 3.60
N ALA A 203 11.29 -3.38 4.40
CA ALA A 203 10.83 -2.00 4.44
C ALA A 203 12.01 -1.03 4.63
N GLU A 204 13.11 -1.44 5.27
CA GLU A 204 14.35 -0.68 5.34
C GLU A 204 15.04 -0.51 3.99
N ALA A 205 15.08 -1.52 3.12
CA ALA A 205 15.66 -1.36 1.79
C ALA A 205 14.88 -0.32 0.97
N HIS A 206 13.55 -0.36 1.03
CA HIS A 206 12.71 0.66 0.41
C HIS A 206 12.86 2.04 1.07
N GLN A 207 12.91 2.10 2.40
CA GLN A 207 13.07 3.35 3.15
C GLN A 207 14.44 4.00 2.88
N THR A 208 15.52 3.21 2.85
CA THR A 208 16.87 3.70 2.54
C THR A 208 16.93 4.23 1.12
N LEU A 209 16.37 3.50 0.15
CA LEU A 209 16.35 3.93 -1.25
C LEU A 209 15.49 5.19 -1.44
N GLN A 210 14.40 5.33 -0.68
CA GLN A 210 13.59 6.55 -0.65
C GLN A 210 14.33 7.73 -0.03
N ASN A 211 15.02 7.53 1.10
CA ASN A 211 15.84 8.56 1.73
C ASN A 211 16.99 9.02 0.81
N GLU A 212 17.63 8.09 0.10
CA GLU A 212 18.71 8.39 -0.83
C GLU A 212 18.21 9.17 -2.06
N LEU A 213 17.01 8.85 -2.57
CA LEU A 213 16.38 9.59 -3.65
C LEU A 213 16.02 11.02 -3.22
N GLU A 214 15.54 11.19 -1.99
CA GLU A 214 15.26 12.51 -1.43
C GLU A 214 16.54 13.33 -1.21
N GLN A 215 17.62 12.68 -0.74
CA GLN A 215 18.94 13.30 -0.65
C GLN A 215 19.45 13.75 -2.03
N GLN A 216 19.37 12.88 -3.05
CA GLN A 216 19.76 13.24 -4.42
C GLN A 216 18.95 14.43 -4.95
N ARG A 217 17.65 14.49 -4.68
CA ARG A 217 16.82 15.66 -5.07
C ARG A 217 17.28 16.95 -4.42
N THR A 218 17.63 16.91 -3.13
CA THR A 218 18.13 18.12 -2.44
C THR A 218 19.47 18.60 -3.02
N ILE A 219 20.39 17.68 -3.30
CA ILE A 219 21.68 18.00 -3.94
C ILE A 219 21.45 18.57 -5.34
N GLN A 220 20.55 17.96 -6.12
CA GLN A 220 20.23 18.44 -7.47
C GLN A 220 19.66 19.87 -7.43
N ALA A 221 18.76 20.17 -6.48
CA ALA A 221 18.22 21.51 -6.31
C ALA A 221 19.31 22.54 -5.95
N GLN A 222 20.25 22.18 -5.06
CA GLN A 222 21.37 23.04 -4.68
C GLN A 222 22.32 23.32 -5.86
N LEU A 223 22.63 22.29 -6.66
CA LEU A 223 23.46 22.46 -7.85
C LEU A 223 22.79 23.36 -8.89
N THR A 224 21.49 23.18 -9.14
CA THR A 224 20.73 24.07 -10.03
C THR A 224 20.79 25.52 -9.56
N GLN A 225 20.64 25.76 -8.25
CA GLN A 225 20.71 27.11 -7.70
C GLN A 225 22.11 27.72 -7.82
N GLN A 226 23.19 26.94 -7.66
CA GLN A 226 24.55 27.42 -7.90
C GLN A 226 24.79 27.76 -9.36
N ILE A 227 24.28 26.96 -10.29
CA ILE A 227 24.38 27.24 -11.73
C ILE A 227 23.68 28.56 -12.05
N GLU A 228 22.45 28.76 -11.58
CA GLU A 228 21.72 30.02 -11.81
C GLU A 228 22.47 31.24 -11.24
N ALA A 229 23.10 31.10 -10.06
CA ALA A 229 23.89 32.17 -9.46
C ALA A 229 25.13 32.51 -10.28
N LEU A 230 25.87 31.50 -10.75
CA LEU A 230 27.05 31.67 -11.60
C LEU A 230 26.67 32.26 -12.97
N GLU A 231 25.57 31.83 -13.56
CA GLU A 231 25.06 32.39 -14.81
C GLU A 231 24.72 33.88 -14.67
N LYS A 232 24.13 34.27 -13.53
CA LYS A 232 23.83 35.66 -13.24
C LYS A 232 25.12 36.50 -13.11
N GLU A 233 26.10 36.01 -12.35
CA GLU A 233 27.39 36.69 -12.18
C GLU A 233 28.14 36.82 -13.51
N LEU A 234 28.08 35.79 -14.36
CA LEU A 234 28.68 35.81 -15.70
C LEU A 234 28.00 36.85 -16.60
N ASN A 235 26.67 36.99 -16.53
CA ASN A 235 25.94 38.03 -17.25
C ASN A 235 26.29 39.45 -16.76
N GLU A 236 26.42 39.64 -15.45
CA GLU A 236 26.84 40.93 -14.86
C GLU A 236 28.27 41.31 -15.28
N SER A 237 29.19 40.33 -15.27
CA SER A 237 30.57 40.50 -15.73
C SER A 237 30.65 40.82 -17.23
N ASN A 238 29.88 40.10 -18.06
CA ASN A 238 29.78 40.38 -19.50
C ASN A 238 29.23 41.78 -19.78
N GLY A 239 28.21 42.22 -19.02
CA GLY A 239 27.70 43.58 -19.11
C GLY A 239 28.77 44.64 -18.79
N SER A 240 29.59 44.38 -17.77
CA SER A 240 30.71 45.25 -17.41
C SER A 240 31.81 45.27 -18.47
N LEU A 241 32.12 44.11 -19.05
CA LEU A 241 33.09 43.99 -20.15
C LEU A 241 32.64 44.79 -21.38
N ALA A 242 31.36 44.71 -21.76
CA ALA A 242 30.80 45.49 -22.85
C ALA A 242 30.93 47.01 -22.60
N GLN A 243 30.69 47.46 -21.37
CA GLN A 243 30.90 48.87 -21.01
C GLN A 243 32.38 49.29 -21.12
N LEU A 244 33.31 48.44 -20.71
CA LEU A 244 34.75 48.71 -20.86
C LEU A 244 35.16 48.77 -22.33
N GLN A 245 34.62 47.90 -23.19
CA GLN A 245 34.84 47.95 -24.63
C GLN A 245 34.36 49.28 -25.24
N MET A 246 33.16 49.74 -24.89
CA MET A 246 32.66 51.05 -25.34
C MET A 246 33.56 52.21 -24.87
N LYS A 247 34.07 52.14 -23.63
CA LYS A 247 35.03 53.14 -23.12
C LYS A 247 36.34 53.09 -23.89
N GLN A 248 36.84 51.91 -24.21
CA GLN A 248 38.06 51.74 -25.00
C GLN A 248 37.89 52.32 -26.41
N GLU A 249 36.78 52.03 -27.10
CA GLU A 249 36.46 52.64 -28.39
C GLU A 249 36.43 54.17 -28.29
N LYS A 250 35.82 54.71 -27.22
CA LYS A 250 35.79 56.15 -27.02
C LYS A 250 37.17 56.76 -26.82
N ILE A 251 38.03 56.09 -26.06
CA ILE A 251 39.43 56.50 -25.88
C ILE A 251 40.13 56.50 -27.23
N THR A 252 40.01 55.44 -28.04
CA THR A 252 40.65 55.40 -29.37
C THR A 252 40.15 56.51 -30.29
N GLU A 253 38.85 56.84 -30.27
CA GLU A 253 38.28 57.97 -31.02
C GLU A 253 38.90 59.31 -30.56
N LEU A 254 39.05 59.50 -29.25
CA LEU A 254 39.65 60.69 -28.68
C LEU A 254 41.15 60.79 -28.99
N GLU A 255 41.88 59.66 -28.97
CA GLU A 255 43.30 59.60 -29.36
C GLU A 255 43.48 60.00 -30.83
N VAL A 256 42.63 59.51 -31.74
CA VAL A 256 42.65 59.91 -33.15
C VAL A 256 42.35 61.40 -33.31
N LYS A 257 41.33 61.91 -32.60
CA LYS A 257 41.01 63.36 -32.61
C LYS A 257 42.16 64.20 -32.08
N LEU A 258 42.81 63.75 -31.01
CA LEU A 258 43.96 64.44 -30.43
C LEU A 258 45.11 64.45 -31.43
N ALA A 259 45.47 63.31 -32.02
CA ALA A 259 46.51 63.20 -33.04
C ALA A 259 46.23 64.07 -34.27
N HIS A 260 44.97 64.21 -34.68
CA HIS A 260 44.58 65.11 -35.77
C HIS A 260 44.67 66.59 -35.39
N SER A 261 44.27 66.94 -34.16
CA SER A 261 44.33 68.33 -33.67
C SER A 261 45.76 68.81 -33.39
N ILE A 262 46.63 67.89 -32.96
CA ILE A 262 48.06 68.09 -32.87
C ILE A 262 48.65 67.74 -34.23
N SER A 263 48.29 68.51 -35.26
CA SER A 263 48.87 68.29 -36.57
C SER A 263 50.40 68.41 -36.46
N THR A 264 51.12 67.42 -36.96
CA THR A 264 52.57 67.50 -37.21
C THR A 264 52.92 68.78 -37.97
N GLU A 265 51.98 69.30 -38.75
CA GLU A 265 52.08 70.59 -39.42
C GLU A 265 52.21 71.76 -38.42
N SER A 266 51.43 71.78 -37.33
CA SER A 266 51.52 72.83 -36.30
C SER A 266 52.87 72.82 -35.56
N TYR A 267 53.38 71.63 -35.22
CA TYR A 267 54.71 71.50 -34.61
C TYR A 267 55.82 71.92 -35.59
N SER A 268 55.75 71.48 -36.85
CA SER A 268 56.74 71.87 -37.87
C SER A 268 56.71 73.38 -38.18
N GLN A 269 55.53 74.00 -38.17
CA GLN A 269 55.37 75.45 -38.33
C GLN A 269 56.01 76.20 -37.16
N LEU A 270 55.78 75.74 -35.92
CA LEU A 270 56.38 76.35 -34.73
C LEU A 270 57.90 76.20 -34.73
N GLU A 271 58.42 75.03 -35.11
CA GLU A 271 59.86 74.78 -35.21
C GLU A 271 60.51 75.68 -36.28
N HIS A 272 59.89 75.82 -37.46
CA HIS A 272 60.34 76.74 -38.51
C HIS A 272 60.33 78.19 -38.04
N LEU A 273 59.29 78.61 -37.30
CA LEU A 273 59.14 79.97 -36.78
C LEU A 273 60.22 80.26 -35.73
N CYS A 274 60.50 79.32 -34.82
CA CYS A 274 61.60 79.41 -33.87
C CYS A 274 62.97 79.49 -34.56
N ALA A 275 63.22 78.67 -35.59
CA ALA A 275 64.45 78.71 -36.36
C ALA A 275 64.64 80.08 -37.06
N THR A 276 63.56 80.60 -37.65
CA THR A 276 63.55 81.91 -38.33
C THR A 276 63.83 83.04 -37.35
N GLN A 277 63.18 83.05 -36.18
CA GLN A 277 63.42 84.04 -35.13
C GLN A 277 64.86 83.97 -34.61
N LYS A 278 65.40 82.78 -34.40
CA LYS A 278 66.80 82.60 -33.96
C LYS A 278 67.79 83.17 -34.98
N ALA A 279 67.55 82.98 -36.27
CA ALA A 279 68.36 83.57 -37.33
C ALA A 279 68.25 85.11 -37.37
N GLN A 280 67.05 85.66 -37.16
CA GLN A 280 66.86 87.12 -37.05
C GLN A 280 67.60 87.71 -35.85
N ILE A 281 67.55 87.06 -34.69
CA ILE A 281 68.28 87.49 -33.49
C ILE A 281 69.79 87.49 -33.77
N ALA A 282 70.35 86.42 -34.32
CA ALA A 282 71.77 86.37 -34.67
C ALA A 282 72.19 87.48 -35.66
N THR A 283 71.31 87.79 -36.62
CA THR A 283 71.54 88.89 -37.58
C THR A 283 71.53 90.26 -36.87
N MET A 284 70.59 90.47 -35.95
CA MET A 284 70.51 91.68 -35.13
C MET A 284 71.75 91.82 -34.23
N GLU A 285 72.20 90.74 -33.61
CA GLU A 285 73.43 90.70 -32.81
C GLU A 285 74.67 91.07 -33.64
N GLN A 286 74.78 90.55 -34.87
CA GLN A 286 75.87 90.92 -35.77
C GLN A 286 75.82 92.41 -36.16
N LYS A 287 74.62 92.94 -36.46
CA LYS A 287 74.43 94.37 -36.72
C LYS A 287 74.80 95.22 -35.51
N LEU A 288 74.37 94.83 -34.30
CA LEU A 288 74.74 95.50 -33.06
C LEU A 288 76.25 95.46 -32.84
N ALA A 289 76.92 94.32 -33.05
CA ALA A 289 78.37 94.21 -32.95
C ALA A 289 79.09 95.15 -33.95
N SER A 290 78.57 95.27 -35.18
CA SER A 290 79.12 96.21 -36.17
C SER A 290 78.91 97.67 -35.78
N LEU A 291 77.74 98.03 -35.26
CA LEU A 291 77.42 99.37 -34.75
C LEU A 291 78.24 99.76 -33.51
N VAL A 292 78.47 98.81 -32.61
CA VAL A 292 79.37 99.00 -31.46
C VAL A 292 80.79 99.21 -31.96
N SER A 293 81.26 98.41 -32.92
CA SER A 293 82.60 98.55 -33.50
C SER A 293 82.80 99.93 -34.16
N THR A 294 81.83 100.43 -34.93
CA THR A 294 81.89 101.78 -35.51
C THR A 294 81.82 102.87 -34.44
N LYS A 295 80.98 102.71 -33.41
CA LYS A 295 80.92 103.64 -32.27
C LYS A 295 82.23 103.69 -31.49
N THR A 296 82.88 102.56 -31.24
CA THR A 296 84.20 102.50 -30.59
C THR A 296 85.27 103.17 -31.45
N GLN A 297 85.15 103.08 -32.78
CA GLN A 297 86.04 103.78 -33.72
C GLN A 297 85.81 105.31 -33.73
N HIS A 298 84.59 105.77 -33.41
CA HIS A 298 84.25 107.19 -33.33
C HIS A 298 84.47 107.84 -31.95
N GLN A 299 84.74 107.07 -30.89
CA GLN A 299 85.06 107.63 -29.56
C GLN A 299 86.52 108.08 -29.37
N GLY A 300 87.36 107.99 -30.41
CA GLY A 300 88.73 108.54 -30.43
C GLY A 300 88.85 110.05 -30.68
N THR A 301 87.75 110.78 -30.88
CA THR A 301 87.78 112.23 -31.15
C THR A 301 86.80 113.00 -30.25
N THR A 302 87.42 113.87 -29.46
CA THR A 302 86.92 114.91 -28.56
C THR A 302 85.69 115.72 -29.02
N ASN A 303 84.77 116.04 -28.10
CA ASN A 303 84.41 117.43 -27.67
C ASN A 303 83.05 117.53 -26.94
N THR A 304 83.07 118.27 -25.83
CA THR A 304 82.12 118.31 -24.70
C THR A 304 80.84 119.15 -24.91
N THR A 305 80.36 119.31 -26.14
CA THR A 305 79.08 120.00 -26.42
C THR A 305 78.00 119.06 -26.97
N VAL A 306 78.37 117.84 -27.37
CA VAL A 306 77.47 116.78 -27.88
C VAL A 306 76.75 116.02 -26.75
N ASN A 307 77.14 116.24 -25.48
CA ASN A 307 76.69 115.44 -24.34
C ASN A 307 75.21 115.70 -23.96
N TYR A 308 74.70 116.93 -24.16
CA TYR A 308 73.31 117.24 -23.80
C TYR A 308 72.29 116.70 -24.82
N ASP A 309 72.53 116.87 -26.12
CA ASP A 309 71.66 116.33 -27.15
C ASP A 309 71.71 114.80 -27.21
N ALA A 310 72.88 114.20 -26.94
CA ALA A 310 73.00 112.75 -26.81
C ALA A 310 72.22 112.21 -25.59
N LEU A 311 72.27 112.91 -24.45
CA LEU A 311 71.51 112.55 -23.26
C LEU A 311 69.99 112.73 -23.48
N LYS A 312 69.59 113.79 -24.18
CA LYS A 312 68.19 114.03 -24.56
C LYS A 312 67.65 112.95 -25.50
N ASN A 313 68.42 112.58 -26.53
CA ASN A 313 68.06 111.49 -27.43
C ASN A 313 68.01 110.15 -26.70
N TYR A 314 68.93 109.90 -25.76
CA TYR A 314 68.92 108.68 -24.95
C TYR A 314 67.71 108.60 -24.01
N LEU A 315 67.32 109.71 -23.38
CA LEU A 315 66.08 109.79 -22.59
C LEU A 315 64.85 109.56 -23.47
N GLN A 316 64.80 110.14 -24.67
CA GLN A 316 63.69 109.92 -25.60
C GLN A 316 63.62 108.46 -26.10
N GLU A 317 64.77 107.83 -26.32
CA GLU A 317 64.84 106.42 -26.71
C GLU A 317 64.43 105.49 -25.56
N GLN A 318 64.77 105.86 -24.32
CA GLN A 318 64.25 105.21 -23.10
C GLN A 318 62.73 105.34 -22.99
N ASP A 319 62.16 106.52 -23.21
CA ASP A 319 60.70 106.73 -23.17
C ASP A 319 59.99 105.89 -24.23
N ASN A 320 60.52 105.85 -25.46
CA ASN A 320 59.97 105.02 -26.54
C ASN A 320 60.04 103.52 -26.18
N LEU A 321 61.13 103.09 -25.53
CA LEU A 321 61.29 101.70 -25.09
C LEU A 321 60.31 101.37 -23.96
N ILE A 322 60.10 102.28 -23.01
CA ILE A 322 59.13 102.14 -21.93
C ILE A 322 57.72 102.01 -22.51
N ASP A 323 57.33 102.84 -23.47
CA ASP A 323 56.03 102.76 -24.16
C ASP A 323 55.84 101.43 -24.89
N ALA A 324 56.89 100.96 -25.59
CA ALA A 324 56.85 99.67 -26.29
C ALA A 324 56.70 98.50 -25.29
N LEU A 325 57.41 98.55 -24.16
CA LEU A 325 57.30 97.54 -23.10
C LEU A 325 55.92 97.58 -22.43
N GLN A 326 55.36 98.77 -22.16
CA GLN A 326 54.01 98.89 -21.59
C GLN A 326 52.94 98.32 -22.52
N LYS A 327 53.03 98.59 -23.83
CA LYS A 327 52.13 97.96 -24.82
C LYS A 327 52.25 96.44 -24.82
N ARG A 328 53.48 95.91 -24.77
CA ARG A 328 53.71 94.47 -24.73
C ARG A 328 53.20 93.82 -23.43
N VAL A 329 53.31 94.51 -22.30
CA VAL A 329 52.73 94.05 -21.03
C VAL A 329 51.20 94.00 -21.12
N LEU A 330 50.56 95.00 -21.72
CA LEU A 330 49.11 95.01 -21.93
C LEU A 330 48.65 93.87 -22.85
N GLU A 331 49.37 93.62 -23.95
CA GLU A 331 49.08 92.49 -24.85
C GLU A 331 49.20 91.14 -24.13
N LEU A 332 50.28 90.95 -23.36
CA LEU A 332 50.50 89.73 -22.57
C LEU A 332 49.44 89.56 -21.49
N GLN A 333 49.02 90.64 -20.82
CA GLN A 333 47.94 90.61 -19.85
C GLN A 333 46.60 90.26 -20.50
N GLY A 334 46.31 90.78 -21.70
CA GLY A 334 45.14 90.41 -22.49
C GLY A 334 45.12 88.93 -22.86
N LEU A 335 46.26 88.40 -23.31
CA LEU A 335 46.45 86.97 -23.58
C LEU A 335 46.29 86.10 -22.33
N ALA A 336 46.83 86.54 -21.19
CA ALA A 336 46.69 85.83 -19.92
C ALA A 336 45.22 85.79 -19.44
N CYS A 337 44.50 86.91 -19.48
CA CYS A 337 43.06 86.96 -19.15
C CYS A 337 42.22 86.08 -20.10
N PHE A 338 42.56 86.05 -21.40
CA PHE A 338 41.92 85.15 -22.34
C PHE A 338 42.19 83.68 -21.98
N GLY A 339 43.44 83.33 -21.67
CA GLY A 339 43.83 81.99 -21.23
C GLY A 339 43.07 81.56 -19.97
N GLU A 340 42.98 82.42 -18.96
CA GLU A 340 42.25 82.17 -17.71
C GLU A 340 40.75 81.95 -17.95
N SER A 341 40.14 82.69 -18.88
CA SER A 341 38.74 82.49 -19.29
C SER A 341 38.53 81.12 -19.94
N GLN A 342 39.43 80.69 -20.83
CA GLN A 342 39.33 79.38 -21.48
C GLN A 342 39.56 78.25 -20.47
N LEU A 343 40.52 78.40 -19.56
CA LEU A 343 40.78 77.44 -18.48
C LEU A 343 39.56 77.31 -17.54
N SER A 344 38.91 78.43 -17.20
CA SER A 344 37.69 78.44 -16.39
C SER A 344 36.53 77.74 -17.09
N LYS A 345 36.35 77.97 -18.41
CA LYS A 345 35.35 77.26 -19.22
C LYS A 345 35.62 75.76 -19.30
N TRP A 346 36.89 75.38 -19.45
CA TRP A 346 37.29 73.98 -19.48
C TRP A 346 37.02 73.32 -18.12
N ARG A 347 37.47 73.95 -17.02
CA ARG A 347 37.24 73.47 -15.65
C ARG A 347 35.75 73.29 -15.33
N ASN A 348 34.89 74.23 -15.73
CA ASN A 348 33.45 74.09 -15.53
C ASN A 348 32.84 72.94 -16.34
N ARG A 349 33.36 72.63 -17.54
CA ARG A 349 32.87 71.50 -18.34
C ARG A 349 33.36 70.15 -17.83
N THR A 350 34.56 70.09 -17.25
CA THR A 350 35.14 68.82 -16.76
C THR A 350 34.66 68.44 -15.36
N TYR A 351 34.23 69.40 -14.52
CA TYR A 351 33.83 69.14 -13.13
C TYR A 351 32.31 69.27 -12.85
N ASN A 352 31.50 69.77 -13.79
CA ASN A 352 30.03 69.84 -13.66
C ASN A 352 29.27 68.95 -14.67
N SER A 353 29.84 67.80 -15.09
CA SER A 353 29.09 66.75 -15.83
C SER A 353 28.93 65.50 -15.00
#